data_AF-A0A4Q3I6C2-F1
#
_entry.id   AF-A0A4Q3I6C2-F1
#
_cell.length_a   1.000
_cell.length_b   1.000
_cell.length_c   1.000
_cell.angle_alpha   90.00
_cell.angle_beta   90.00
_cell.angle_gamma   90.00
#
_symmetry.space_group_name_H-M   'P 1'
#
loop_
_entity.id
_entity.type
_entity.pdbx_description
1 polymer ?
#
loop_
_entity_poly.entity_id
_entity_poly.type
_entity_poly.pdbx_seq_one_letter_code
_entity_poly.pdbx_strand_id
1 'polypeptide(L)'
;MSLIIFIGMAVTVFLTSLLSGIFGMAGGLILLWVLLFLYPVGTAIAIQGVIQMVSNGSRAWFSRAYIDWKILSILCSGVAVSALILFLTSY
;
A
#
# COMPACT_ATOMS: atom_id res chain seq x y z
N MET A 1 14.28 -15.45 9.42
CA MET A 1 14.80 -14.43 8.48
C MET A 1 16.20 -14.04 8.94
N SER A 2 17.20 -13.98 8.05
CA SER A 2 18.52 -13.45 8.41
C SER A 2 18.42 -11.95 8.75
N LEU A 3 19.15 -11.48 9.76
CA LEU A 3 19.20 -10.07 10.16
C LEU A 3 19.52 -9.14 8.98
N ILE A 4 20.36 -9.63 8.05
CA ILE A 4 20.76 -8.91 6.83
C ILE A 4 19.55 -8.65 5.92
N ILE A 5 18.67 -9.66 5.75
CA ILE A 5 17.47 -9.54 4.91
C ILE A 5 16.48 -8.56 5.54
N PHE A 6 16.34 -8.60 6.87
CA PHE A 6 15.46 -7.67 7.58
C PHE A 6 15.91 -6.22 7.41
N ILE A 7 17.20 -5.94 7.61
CA ILE A 7 17.76 -4.59 7.43
C ILE A 7 17.62 -4.15 5.96
N GLY A 8 17.93 -5.02 5.01
CA GLY A 8 17.77 -4.74 3.58
C GLY A 8 16.32 -4.38 3.23
N MET A 9 15.34 -5.12 3.74
CA MET A 9 13.91 -4.85 3.57
C MET A 9 13.49 -3.51 4.18
N ALA A 10 13.98 -3.18 5.38
CA ALA A 10 13.66 -1.90 6.01
C ALA A 10 14.15 -0.71 5.16
N VAL A 11 15.38 -0.80 4.62
CA VAL A 11 15.94 0.24 3.75
C VAL A 11 15.18 0.33 2.43
N THR A 12 14.87 -0.80 1.78
CA THR A 12 14.13 -0.77 0.51
C THR A 12 12.72 -0.21 0.68
N VAL A 13 12.00 -0.59 1.75
CA VAL A 13 10.68 -0.04 2.08
C VAL A 13 10.75 1.46 2.32
N PHE A 14 11.76 1.94 3.06
CA PHE A 14 11.95 3.36 3.31
C PHE A 14 12.21 4.15 2.03
N LEU A 15 13.17 3.71 1.21
CA LEU A 15 13.52 4.39 -0.04
C LEU A 15 12.38 4.38 -1.06
N THR A 16 11.68 3.25 -1.20
CA THR A 16 10.53 3.16 -2.12
C THR A 16 9.35 3.98 -1.62
N SER A 17 9.14 4.09 -0.30
CA SER A 17 8.12 4.98 0.26
C SER A 17 8.44 6.46 0.00
N LEU A 18 9.71 6.86 0.14
CA LEU A 18 10.15 8.21 -0.23
C LEU A 18 9.92 8.50 -1.72
N LEU A 19 10.31 7.57 -2.60
CA LEU A 19 10.05 7.69 -4.04
C LEU A 19 8.56 7.78 -4.36
N SER A 20 7.70 7.02 -3.68
CA SER A 20 6.25 7.11 -3.84
C SER A 20 5.68 8.42 -3.30
N GLY A 21 6.32 9.02 -2.29
CA GLY A 21 5.98 10.35 -1.79
C GLY A 21 6.24 11.44 -2.83
N ILE A 22 7.39 11.37 -3.52
CA ILE A 22 7.81 12.36 -4.52
C ILE A 22 7.05 12.18 -5.84
N PHE A 23 6.98 10.95 -6.35
CA PHE A 23 6.43 10.64 -7.68
C PHE A 23 4.99 10.10 -7.65
N GLY A 24 4.34 10.05 -6.49
CA GLY A 24 2.97 9.55 -6.33
C GLY A 24 2.85 8.03 -6.31
N MET A 25 3.23 7.34 -7.40
CA MET A 25 2.90 5.93 -7.64
C MET A 25 4.08 4.99 -7.96
N ALA A 26 5.25 5.54 -8.36
CA ALA A 26 6.38 4.74 -8.85
C ALA A 26 7.00 3.80 -7.78
N GLY A 27 7.07 4.26 -6.53
CA GLY A 27 7.70 3.49 -5.45
C GLY A 27 7.00 2.18 -5.13
N GLY A 28 5.66 2.13 -5.28
CA GLY A 28 4.88 0.92 -5.08
C GLY A 28 5.28 -0.20 -6.03
N LEU A 29 5.38 0.07 -7.32
CA LEU A 29 5.73 -0.93 -8.33
C LEU A 29 7.13 -1.50 -8.10
N ILE A 30 8.10 -0.63 -7.77
CA ILE A 30 9.48 -1.05 -7.47
C ILE A 30 9.51 -1.98 -6.25
N LEU A 31 8.73 -1.66 -5.21
CA LEU A 31 8.65 -2.49 -4.02
C LEU A 31 8.02 -3.86 -4.30
N LEU A 32 6.96 -3.93 -5.13
CA LEU A 32 6.37 -5.22 -5.52
C LEU A 32 7.40 -6.12 -6.21
N TRP A 33 8.16 -5.56 -7.15
CA TRP A 33 9.21 -6.28 -7.85
C TRP A 33 10.22 -6.89 -6.87
N VAL A 34 10.69 -6.12 -5.90
CA VAL A 34 11.61 -6.60 -4.85
C VAL A 34 10.97 -7.71 -4.00
N LEU A 35 9.71 -7.54 -3.60
CA LEU A 35 9.00 -8.53 -2.78
C LEU A 35 8.77 -9.84 -3.53
N LEU A 36 8.50 -9.80 -4.84
CA LEU A 36 8.32 -10.99 -5.67
C LEU A 36 9.61 -11.81 -5.86
N PHE A 37 10.79 -11.20 -5.70
CA PHE A 37 12.06 -11.94 -5.66
C PHE A 37 12.29 -12.66 -4.32
N LEU A 38 11.62 -12.22 -3.24
CA LEU A 38 11.85 -12.71 -1.88
C LEU A 38 10.74 -13.63 -1.36
N TYR A 39 9.51 -13.48 -1.85
CA TYR A 39 8.33 -14.17 -1.36
C TYR A 39 7.46 -14.73 -2.49
N PRO A 40 6.67 -15.79 -2.22
CA PRO A 40 5.60 -16.20 -3.11
C PRO A 40 4.60 -15.06 -3.37
N VAL A 41 4.01 -15.07 -4.57
CA VAL A 41 3.14 -13.99 -5.08
C VAL A 41 2.08 -13.54 -4.07
N GLY A 42 1.36 -14.48 -3.45
CA GLY A 42 0.32 -14.16 -2.47
C GLY A 42 0.84 -13.39 -1.25
N THR A 43 1.96 -13.85 -0.68
CA THR A 43 2.61 -13.21 0.47
C THR A 43 3.20 -11.85 0.10
N ALA A 44 3.81 -11.74 -1.09
CA ALA A 44 4.36 -10.49 -1.59
C ALA A 44 3.28 -9.41 -1.73
N ILE A 45 2.13 -9.75 -2.35
CA ILE A 45 1.00 -8.85 -2.51
C ILE A 45 0.43 -8.42 -1.15
N ALA A 46 0.27 -9.35 -0.21
CA ALA A 46 -0.24 -9.04 1.12
C ALA A 46 0.68 -8.07 1.88
N ILE A 47 1.98 -8.35 1.91
CA ILE A 47 2.98 -7.48 2.56
C ILE A 47 2.98 -6.09 1.91
N GLN A 48 2.95 -6.04 0.57
CA GLN A 48 2.92 -4.78 -0.13
C GLN A 48 1.66 -3.95 0.18
N GLY A 49 0.49 -4.60 0.27
CA GLY A 49 -0.76 -3.94 0.64
C GLY A 49 -0.67 -3.23 1.99
N VAL A 50 -0.08 -3.89 2.99
CA VAL A 50 0.15 -3.29 4.32
C VAL A 50 1.10 -2.09 4.23
N ILE A 51 2.22 -2.23 3.53
CA ILE A 51 3.20 -1.14 3.37
C ILE A 51 2.56 0.07 2.66
N GLN A 52 1.72 -0.17 1.66
CA GLN A 52 1.02 0.89 0.94
C GLN A 52 -0.06 1.55 1.80
N MET A 53 -0.78 0.81 2.63
CA MET A 53 -1.71 1.40 3.60
C MET A 53 -0.99 2.33 4.57
N VAL A 54 0.17 1.94 5.09
CA VAL A 54 0.96 2.78 6.00
C VAL A 54 1.53 4.01 5.28
N SER A 55 2.10 3.83 4.08
CA SER A 55 2.67 4.92 3.28
C SER A 55 1.61 5.93 2.83
N ASN A 56 0.49 5.48 2.27
CA ASN A 56 -0.62 6.35 1.87
C ASN A 56 -1.35 6.94 3.07
N GLY A 57 -1.54 6.15 4.13
CA GLY A 57 -2.19 6.58 5.36
C GLY A 57 -1.43 7.67 6.08
N SER A 58 -0.10 7.58 6.16
CA SER A 58 0.74 8.64 6.73
C SER A 58 0.61 9.95 5.94
N ARG A 59 0.60 9.88 4.59
CA ARG A 59 0.37 11.04 3.72
C ARG A 59 -1.01 11.65 3.91
N ALA A 60 -2.05 10.82 3.98
CA ALA A 60 -3.40 11.28 4.26
C ALA A 60 -3.50 11.93 5.64
N TRP A 61 -2.82 11.37 6.65
CA TRP A 61 -2.80 11.93 8.00
C TRP A 61 -2.11 13.29 8.07
N PHE A 62 -0.93 13.43 7.45
CA PHE A 62 -0.23 14.73 7.39
C PHE A 62 -1.03 15.77 6.60
N SER A 63 -1.67 15.37 5.50
CA SER A 63 -2.49 16.24 4.66
C SER A 63 -3.96 16.32 5.10
N ARG A 64 -4.33 15.87 6.31
CA ARG A 64 -5.73 15.76 6.76
C ARG A 64 -6.52 17.06 6.67
N ALA A 65 -5.85 18.20 6.79
CA ALA A 65 -6.47 19.53 6.67
C ALA A 65 -6.92 19.85 5.23
N TYR A 66 -6.36 19.18 4.23
CA TYR A 66 -6.64 19.37 2.80
C TYR A 66 -7.53 18.27 2.22
N ILE A 67 -8.04 17.37 3.07
CA ILE A 67 -8.91 16.27 2.62
C ILE A 67 -10.35 16.78 2.50
N ASP A 68 -10.91 16.65 1.30
CA ASP A 68 -12.35 16.79 1.08
C ASP A 68 -13.06 15.50 1.54
N TRP A 69 -13.73 15.60 2.69
CA TRP A 69 -14.45 14.48 3.31
C TRP A 69 -15.64 13.98 2.49
N LYS A 70 -16.23 14.83 1.63
CA LYS A 70 -17.34 14.42 0.75
C LYS A 70 -16.82 13.48 -0.32
N ILE A 71 -15.71 13.85 -0.97
CA ILE A 71 -15.07 13.00 -1.99
C ILE A 71 -14.58 11.69 -1.36
N LEU A 72 -13.94 11.77 -0.19
CA LEU A 72 -13.48 10.58 0.53
C LEU A 72 -14.64 9.64 0.87
N SER A 73 -15.76 10.16 1.36
CA SER A 73 -16.94 9.35 1.69
C SER A 73 -17.52 8.65 0.47
N ILE A 74 -17.57 9.32 -0.69
CA ILE A 74 -18.05 8.72 -1.94
C ILE A 74 -17.12 7.56 -2.34
N LEU A 75 -15.81 7.78 -2.34
CA LEU A 75 -14.81 6.75 -2.67
C LEU A 75 -14.91 5.55 -1.71
N CYS A 76 -14.94 5.80 -0.40
CA CYS A 76 -15.05 4.74 0.61
C CYS A 76 -16.36 3.95 0.48
N SER A 77 -17.48 4.63 0.19
CA SER A 77 -18.77 3.97 -0.02
C SER A 77 -18.75 3.06 -1.26
N GLY A 78 -18.15 3.50 -2.37
CA GLY A 78 -18.02 2.69 -3.58
C GLY A 78 -17.18 1.44 -3.34
N VAL A 79 -16.07 1.56 -2.61
CA VAL A 79 -15.23 0.42 -2.22
C VAL A 79 -16.00 -0.54 -1.31
N ALA A 80 -16.70 -0.04 -0.29
CA ALA A 80 -17.47 -0.86 0.63
C ALA A 80 -18.60 -1.63 -0.09
N VAL A 81 -19.33 -0.98 -0.99
CA VAL A 81 -20.38 -1.61 -1.80
C VAL A 81 -19.79 -2.67 -2.72
N SER A 82 -18.68 -2.37 -3.40
CA SER A 82 -18.00 -3.34 -4.28
C SER A 82 -17.51 -4.56 -3.51
N ALA A 83 -16.89 -4.35 -2.35
CA ALA A 83 -16.43 -5.42 -1.46
C ALA A 83 -17.60 -6.29 -0.97
N LEU A 84 -18.73 -5.68 -0.61
CA LEU A 84 -19.94 -6.38 -0.19
C LEU A 84 -20.52 -7.23 -1.33
N ILE A 85 -20.61 -6.68 -2.55
CA ILE A 85 -21.09 -7.42 -3.71
C ILE A 85 -20.18 -8.62 -4.02
N LEU A 86 -18.85 -8.42 -4.02
CA LEU A 86 -17.89 -9.50 -4.25
C LEU A 86 -18.01 -10.59 -3.17
N PHE A 87 -18.11 -10.20 -1.91
CA PHE A 87 -18.30 -11.13 -0.80
C PHE A 87 -19.59 -11.97 -0.95
N LEU A 88 -20.70 -11.34 -1.34
CA LEU A 88 -21.97 -12.04 -1.57
C LEU A 88 -21.94 -12.97 -2.79
N THR A 89 -21.17 -12.62 -3.81
CA THR A 89 -21.10 -13.37 -5.08
C THR A 89 -20.18 -14.60 -5.00
N SER A 90 -19.49 -14.81 -3.86
CA SER A 90 -18.61 -15.97 -3.63
C SER A 90 -17.51 -16.12 -4.70
N TYR A 91 -16.71 -15.07 -4.88
CA TYR A 91 -15.37 -15.21 -5.50
C TYR A 91 -14.31 -15.43 -4.42
#